data_AF-A0A2V6KVW8-F1
#
_entry.id   AF-A0A2V6KVW8-F1
#
_cell.length_a   1.000
_cell.length_b   1.000
_cell.length_c   1.000
_cell.angle_alpha   90.00
_cell.angle_beta   90.00
_cell.angle_gamma   90.00
#
_symmetry.space_group_name_H-M   'P 1'
#
loop_
_entity.id
_entity.type
_entity.pdbx_description
1 polymer ?
#
loop_
_entity_poly.entity_id
_entity_poly.type
_entity_poly.pdbx_seq_one_letter_code
_entity_poly.pdbx_strand_id
1 'polypeptide(L)' 'MPAYVIVEIDIVDPAGYEEYKKLASATVEKYGGKYVVRGGRTEVLEGHWKPKRIVVLQFESAQRAKDWL' A
#
# COMPACT_ATOMS: atom_id res chain seq x y z
N MET A 1 -13.91 7.56 -11.44
CA MET A 1 -12.51 7.33 -11.83
C MET A 1 -11.81 6.63 -10.67
N PRO A 2 -10.97 5.62 -10.93
CA PRO A 2 -10.24 4.92 -9.88
C PRO A 2 -9.29 5.88 -9.15
N ALA A 3 -9.07 5.59 -7.87
CA ALA A 3 -8.10 6.30 -7.02
C ALA A 3 -7.02 5.36 -6.54
N TYR A 4 -5.84 5.91 -6.28
CA TYR A 4 -4.69 5.14 -5.83
C TYR A 4 -4.16 5.68 -4.51
N VAL A 5 -3.92 4.79 -3.56
CA VAL A 5 -3.15 5.10 -2.35
C VAL A 5 -1.77 4.49 -2.50
N ILE A 6 -0.74 5.33 -2.36
CA ILE A 6 0.67 4.95 -2.51
C ILE A 6 1.31 5.12 -1.14
N VAL A 7 1.91 4.04 -0.63
CA VAL A 7 2.53 4.01 0.69
C VAL A 7 3.96 3.55 0.56
N GLU A 8 4.90 4.33 1.10
CA GLU A 8 6.25 3.91 1.36
C GLU A 8 6.35 3.48 2.83
N ILE A 9 6.84 2.27 3.08
CA ILE A 9 6.89 1.65 4.40
C ILE A 9 8.35 1.38 4.77
N ASP A 10 8.73 1.88 5.94
CA ASP A 10 9.93 1.48 6.66
C ASP A 10 9.59 0.40 7.67
N ILE A 11 10.07 -0.83 7.48
CA ILE A 11 9.82 -1.93 8.40
C ILE A 11 10.92 -1.92 9.47
N VAL A 12 10.60 -1.37 10.63
CA VAL A 12 11.50 -1.34 11.80
C VAL A 12 11.28 -2.51 12.76
N ASP A 13 10.08 -3.13 12.74
CA ASP A 13 9.74 -4.35 13.47
C ASP A 13 9.09 -5.36 12.49
N PRO A 14 9.85 -6.38 12.04
CA PRO A 14 9.33 -7.39 11.13
C PRO A 14 8.18 -8.21 11.70
N ALA A 15 8.19 -8.52 13.00
CA ALA A 15 7.17 -9.37 13.62
C ALA A 15 5.84 -8.61 13.74
N GLY A 16 5.88 -7.36 14.23
CA GLY A 16 4.71 -6.49 14.26
C GLY A 16 4.17 -6.19 12.85
N TYR A 17 5.05 -6.06 11.86
CA TYR A 17 4.64 -5.84 10.48
C TYR A 17 3.85 -7.00 9.88
N GLU A 18 4.21 -8.26 10.19
CA GLU A 18 3.49 -9.42 9.70
C GLU A 18 2.04 -9.49 10.24
N GLU A 19 1.83 -9.15 11.50
CA GLU A 19 0.48 -9.08 12.08
C GLU A 19 -0.32 -7.91 11.50
N TYR A 20 0.29 -6.72 11.41
CA TYR A 20 -0.31 -5.56 10.74
C TYR A 20 -0.72 -5.90 9.30
N LYS A 21 0.15 -6.60 8.55
CA LYS A 21 -0.07 -6.95 7.14
C LYS A 21 -1.33 -7.81 6.95
N LYS A 22 -1.63 -8.72 7.89
CA LYS A 22 -2.85 -9.54 7.88
C LYS A 22 -4.09 -8.68 8.10
N LEU A 23 -4.07 -7.84 9.13
CA LEU A 23 -5.18 -6.94 9.47
C LEU A 23 -5.47 -5.93 8.35
N ALA A 24 -4.40 -5.34 7.79
CA ALA A 24 -4.51 -4.38 6.70
C ALA A 24 -5.14 -4.98 5.43
N SER A 25 -4.87 -6.25 5.11
CA SER A 25 -5.54 -6.89 3.96
C SER A 25 -7.05 -6.98 4.13
N ALA A 26 -7.50 -7.40 5.32
CA ALA A 26 -8.92 -7.50 5.59
C ALA A 26 -9.62 -6.14 5.50
N THR A 27 -8.97 -5.05 5.95
CA THR A 27 -9.55 -3.71 5.82
C THR A 27 -9.57 -3.26 4.36
N VAL A 28 -8.47 -3.41 3.61
CA VAL A 28 -8.42 -3.03 2.19
C VAL A 28 -9.54 -3.72 1.40
N GLU A 29 -9.72 -5.03 1.58
CA GLU A 29 -10.79 -5.79 0.91
C GLU A 29 -12.18 -5.31 1.33
N LYS A 30 -12.42 -5.08 2.64
CA LYS A 30 -13.69 -4.56 3.17
C LYS A 30 -14.11 -3.25 2.50
N TYR A 31 -13.15 -2.38 2.18
CA TYR A 31 -13.40 -1.10 1.51
C TYR A 31 -13.33 -1.18 -0.03
N GLY A 32 -13.21 -2.38 -0.60
CA GLY A 32 -13.18 -2.60 -2.04
C GLY A 32 -11.86 -2.19 -2.70
N GLY A 33 -10.81 -2.05 -1.89
CA GLY A 33 -9.45 -1.80 -2.37
C GLY A 33 -8.79 -3.06 -2.91
N LYS A 34 -7.85 -2.87 -3.84
CA LYS A 34 -7.06 -3.94 -4.46
C LYS A 34 -5.58 -3.63 -4.37
N TYR A 35 -4.76 -4.60 -3.98
CA TYR A 35 -3.31 -4.46 -4.06
C TYR A 35 -2.86 -4.58 -5.53
N VAL A 36 -2.26 -3.52 -6.06
CA VAL A 36 -1.63 -3.52 -7.39
C VAL A 36 -0.12 -3.72 -7.25
N VAL A 37 0.47 -3.14 -6.21
CA VAL A 37 1.86 -3.39 -5.79
C VAL A 37 1.85 -3.67 -4.31
N ARG A 38 2.58 -4.70 -3.87
CA ARG A 38 2.65 -5.07 -2.44
C ARG A 38 4.07 -5.40 -2.00
N GLY A 39 4.98 -4.45 -2.20
CA GLY A 39 6.39 -4.54 -1.83
C GLY A 39 7.18 -5.55 -2.65
N GLY A 40 6.96 -5.55 -3.96
CA GLY A 40 7.83 -6.22 -4.92
C GLY A 40 9.17 -5.50 -5.09
N ARG A 41 10.02 -6.00 -5.99
CA ARG A 41 11.29 -5.34 -6.36
C ARG A 41 11.00 -3.94 -6.91
N THR A 42 11.66 -2.94 -6.34
CA THR A 42 11.56 -1.54 -6.76
C THR A 42 12.89 -1.11 -7.37
N GLU A 43 12.84 -0.50 -8.55
CA GLU A 43 13.99 0.08 -9.23
C GLU A 43 13.75 1.56 -9.47
N VAL A 44 14.76 2.37 -9.17
CA VAL A 44 14.73 3.81 -9.39
C VAL A 44 15.35 4.08 -10.75
N LEU A 45 14.53 4.56 -11.70
CA LEU A 45 14.98 4.84 -13.06
C LEU A 45 15.66 6.21 -13.17
N GLU A 46 15.19 7.19 -12.39
CA GLU A 46 15.68 8.57 -12.41
C GLU A 46 15.70 9.17 -11.00
N GLY A 47 16.64 10.09 -10.76
CA GLY A 47 16.80 10.82 -9.49
C GLY A 47 17.55 10.06 -8.40
N HIS A 48 17.38 10.50 -7.16
CA HIS A 48 18.12 10.00 -5.99
C HIS A 48 17.22 9.41 -4.90
N TRP A 49 15.96 9.12 -5.22
CA TRP A 49 15.05 8.46 -4.29
C TRP A 49 15.61 7.10 -3.88
N LYS A 50 15.44 6.73 -2.60
CA LYS A 50 15.86 5.44 -2.06
C LYS A 50 14.65 4.77 -1.41
N PRO A 51 13.67 4.32 -2.23
CA PRO A 51 12.45 3.76 -1.70
C PRO A 51 12.75 2.53 -0.87
N LYS A 52 12.08 2.42 0.27
CA LYS A 52 12.02 1.18 1.04
C LYS A 52 10.98 0.24 0.41
N ARG A 53 9.92 -0.11 1.14
CA ARG A 53 8.86 -0.97 0.64
C ARG A 53 7.72 -0.13 0.08
N ILE A 54 7.39 -0.29 -1.19
CA ILE A 54 6.27 0.41 -1.83
C ILE A 54 5.02 -0.47 -1.90
N VAL A 55 3.88 0.08 -1.49
CA VAL A 55 2.56 -0.51 -1.64
C VAL A 55 1.68 0.45 -2.44
N VAL A 56 0.96 -0.08 -3.44
CA VAL A 56 -0.01 0.67 -4.23
C VAL A 56 -1.35 -0.05 -4.15
N LEU A 57 -2.35 0.67 -3.69
CA LEU A 57 -3.74 0.22 -3.60
C LEU A 57 -4.58 0.95 -4.63
N GLN A 58 -5.46 0.24 -5.31
CA GLN A 58 -6.46 0.81 -6.19
C GLN A 58 -7.84 0.70 -5.55
N PHE A 59 -8.60 1.80 -5.59
CA PHE A 59 -10.00 1.87 -5.22
C PHE A 59 -10.83 2.35 -6.42
N GLU A 60 -12.11 2.03 -6.44
CA GLU A 60 -13.03 2.43 -7.51
C GLU A 60 -13.20 3.97 -7.61
N SER A 61 -13.09 4.67 -6.48
CA SER A 61 -13.21 6.12 -6.40
C SER A 61 -12.35 6.71 -5.28
N ALA A 62 -12.08 8.02 -5.37
CA ALA A 62 -11.38 8.76 -4.32
C ALA A 62 -12.15 8.76 -2.99
N GLN A 63 -13.48 8.71 -3.02
CA GLN A 63 -14.30 8.59 -1.82
C GLN A 63 -14.06 7.24 -1.13
N ARG A 64 -14.05 6.13 -1.88
CA ARG A 64 -13.76 4.80 -1.31
C ARG A 64 -12.36 4.71 -0.71
N ALA A 65 -11.38 5.34 -1.34
CA ALA A 65 -10.03 5.43 -0.80
C ALA A 65 -9.98 6.24 0.51
N LYS A 66 -10.78 7.30 0.63
CA LYS A 66 -10.90 8.10 1.85
C LYS A 66 -11.68 7.39 2.96
N ASP A 67 -12.74 6.65 2.63
CA ASP A 67 -13.53 5.91 3.62
C ASP A 67 -12.72 4.80 4.31
N TRP A 68 -11.67 4.31 3.64
CA TRP A 68 -10.75 3.31 4.17
C TRP A 68 -9.74 3.88 5.19
N LEU A 69 -9.39 5.17 5.09
CA LEU A 69 -8.43 5.86 5.95
C LEU A 69 -9.10 6.41 7.22
#